data_AF-A0A4Q4CJU2-F1
#
_entry.id   AF-A0A4Q4CJU2-F1
#
_cell.length_a   1.000
_cell.length_b   1.000
_cell.length_c   1.000
_cell.angle_alpha   90.00
_cell.angle_beta   90.00
_cell.angle_gamma   90.00
#
_symmetry.space_group_name_H-M   'P 1'
#
loop_
_entity.id
_entity.type
_entity.pdbx_description
1 polymer ?
#
loop_
_entity_poly.entity_id
_entity_poly.type
_entity_poly.pdbx_seq_one_letter_code
_entity_poly.pdbx_strand_id
1 'polypeptide(L)'
;MPPPAPPEPEVDPSDVTLPEGWIGLPDCVLQNADAPAVAIPLTLLHPEFGVALLGVPEEQGAAAEAALRLRLDAARFVAIFPGHLPVVTLAMMPGEALNLQRRLAAAFAVLPPLELAGGDGWVAVVRRAMLSRPPMRLARPGLEAANLPRRPATAANQGHGLRNWVWPMAGVTVAAVLVGVLLGLNHPVGQDSPALPP
;
A
#
# COMPACT_ATOMS: atom_id res chain seq x y z
N MET A 1 -3.37 -51.30 12.71
CA MET A 1 -2.96 -49.95 12.27
C MET A 1 -3.77 -49.61 11.04
N PRO A 2 -4.62 -48.57 11.07
CA PRO A 2 -5.22 -48.05 9.85
C PRO A 2 -4.11 -47.55 8.91
N PRO A 3 -4.29 -47.67 7.58
CA PRO A 3 -3.37 -47.05 6.62
C PRO A 3 -3.35 -45.52 6.83
N PRO A 4 -2.20 -44.86 6.62
CA PRO A 4 -2.17 -43.40 6.62
C PRO A 4 -3.16 -42.89 5.57
N ALA A 5 -3.96 -41.88 5.94
CA ALA A 5 -4.84 -41.22 5.00
C ALA A 5 -4.02 -40.70 3.81
N PRO A 6 -4.52 -40.81 2.56
CA PRO A 6 -3.88 -40.18 1.42
C PRO A 6 -3.68 -38.68 1.71
N PRO A 7 -2.56 -38.07 1.27
CA PRO A 7 -2.39 -36.63 1.44
C PRO A 7 -3.60 -35.94 0.81
N GLU A 8 -4.28 -35.11 1.60
CA GLU A 8 -5.36 -34.27 1.08
C GLU A 8 -4.80 -33.49 -0.11
N PRO A 9 -5.55 -33.36 -1.22
CA PRO A 9 -5.09 -32.60 -2.36
C PRO A 9 -4.73 -31.19 -1.88
N GLU A 10 -3.44 -30.88 -1.88
CA GLU A 10 -2.96 -29.52 -1.67
C GLU A 10 -3.61 -28.69 -2.76
N VAL A 11 -4.68 -27.97 -2.39
CA VAL A 11 -5.33 -27.02 -3.29
C VAL A 11 -4.26 -26.01 -3.63
N ASP A 12 -3.77 -26.07 -4.86
CA ASP A 12 -2.77 -25.12 -5.34
C ASP A 12 -3.39 -23.72 -5.19
N PRO A 13 -2.81 -22.83 -4.35
CA PRO A 13 -3.34 -21.48 -4.18
C PRO A 13 -3.33 -20.68 -5.50
N SER A 14 -2.69 -21.22 -6.54
CA SER A 14 -2.71 -20.70 -7.91
C SER A 14 -4.01 -20.99 -8.67
N ASP A 15 -4.87 -21.88 -8.20
CA ASP A 15 -6.13 -22.27 -8.88
C ASP A 15 -7.33 -21.35 -8.51
N VAL A 16 -7.04 -20.09 -8.17
CA VAL A 16 -8.06 -19.07 -8.02
C VAL A 16 -8.49 -18.62 -9.41
N THR A 17 -9.72 -18.97 -9.80
CA THR A 17 -10.33 -18.40 -11.01
C THR A 17 -10.57 -16.90 -10.79
N LEU A 18 -9.77 -16.07 -11.45
CA LEU A 18 -9.90 -14.63 -11.40
C LEU A 18 -11.11 -14.16 -12.22
N PRO A 19 -11.82 -13.10 -11.81
CA PRO A 19 -12.84 -12.50 -12.64
C PRO A 19 -12.22 -11.96 -13.95
N GLU A 20 -13.02 -11.88 -15.01
CA GLU A 20 -12.56 -11.38 -16.30
C GLU A 20 -11.91 -9.99 -16.19
N GLY A 21 -10.82 -9.76 -16.92
CA GLY A 21 -10.08 -8.50 -16.94
C GLY A 21 -9.11 -8.27 -15.77
N TRP A 22 -9.13 -9.12 -14.74
CA TRP A 22 -8.20 -9.03 -13.62
C TRP A 22 -6.89 -9.76 -13.86
N ILE A 23 -5.79 -9.11 -13.52
CA ILE A 23 -4.44 -9.68 -13.56
C ILE A 23 -3.97 -9.91 -12.12
N GLY A 24 -3.69 -11.16 -11.77
CA GLY A 24 -3.17 -11.54 -10.46
C GLY A 24 -1.64 -11.53 -10.39
N LEU A 25 -1.09 -11.03 -9.29
CA LEU A 25 0.31 -11.07 -8.93
C LEU A 25 0.44 -11.70 -7.54
N PRO A 26 0.89 -12.96 -7.44
CA PRO A 26 1.03 -13.64 -6.15
C PRO A 26 2.26 -13.14 -5.39
N ASP A 27 2.23 -13.35 -4.07
CA ASP A 27 3.38 -13.26 -3.15
C ASP A 27 4.17 -11.95 -3.23
N CYS A 28 3.46 -10.82 -3.30
CA CYS A 28 4.08 -9.51 -3.32
C CYS A 28 4.48 -9.08 -1.91
N VAL A 29 5.66 -8.47 -1.77
CA VAL A 29 6.12 -7.91 -0.48
C VAL A 29 6.36 -6.42 -0.62
N LEU A 30 5.54 -5.62 0.08
CA LEU A 30 5.70 -4.18 0.15
C LEU A 30 6.55 -3.82 1.38
N GLN A 31 7.48 -2.88 1.18
CA GLN A 31 8.33 -2.38 2.26
C GLN A 31 8.21 -0.88 2.31
N ASN A 32 7.95 -0.39 3.52
CA ASN A 32 8.06 1.02 3.85
C ASN A 32 9.33 1.19 4.71
N ALA A 33 10.03 2.32 4.58
CA ALA A 33 11.31 2.54 5.26
C ALA A 33 11.17 2.54 6.79
N ASP A 34 10.03 3.01 7.28
CA ASP A 34 9.78 3.25 8.71
C ASP A 34 8.79 2.24 9.32
N ALA A 35 8.38 1.20 8.57
CA ALA A 35 7.39 0.23 9.01
C ALA A 35 7.78 -1.20 8.60
N PRO A 36 7.29 -2.24 9.31
CA PRO A 36 7.52 -3.63 8.91
C PRO A 36 7.05 -3.91 7.49
N ALA A 37 7.71 -4.86 6.84
CA ALA A 37 7.31 -5.33 5.52
C ALA A 37 5.91 -5.95 5.59
N VAL A 38 5.05 -5.60 4.63
CA VAL A 38 3.70 -6.14 4.50
C VAL A 38 3.70 -7.17 3.38
N ALA A 39 3.41 -8.42 3.74
CA ALA A 39 3.20 -9.49 2.78
C ALA A 39 1.78 -9.37 2.21
N ILE A 40 1.67 -9.43 0.88
CA ILE A 40 0.42 -9.40 0.14
C ILE A 40 0.33 -10.69 -0.66
N PRO A 41 -0.43 -11.68 -0.17
CA PRO A 41 -0.58 -12.96 -0.83
C PRO A 41 -1.01 -12.85 -2.29
N LEU A 42 -1.93 -11.92 -2.60
CA LEU A 42 -2.41 -11.72 -3.96
C LEU A 42 -2.74 -10.26 -4.23
N THR A 43 -2.05 -9.67 -5.20
CA THR A 43 -2.38 -8.35 -5.75
C THR A 43 -3.15 -8.52 -7.04
N LEU A 44 -4.30 -7.87 -7.19
CA LEU A 44 -5.08 -7.86 -8.42
C LEU A 44 -5.03 -6.47 -9.09
N LEU A 45 -4.86 -6.46 -10.40
CA LEU A 45 -4.85 -5.24 -11.23
C LEU A 45 -5.98 -5.31 -12.25
N HIS A 46 -6.76 -4.23 -12.39
CA HIS A 46 -7.77 -4.10 -13.44
C HIS A 46 -7.68 -2.73 -14.11
N PRO A 47 -7.59 -2.66 -15.45
CA PRO A 47 -7.36 -1.41 -16.19
C PRO A 47 -8.44 -0.35 -16.00
N GLU A 48 -9.66 -0.76 -15.63
CA GLU A 48 -10.81 0.16 -15.41
C GLU A 48 -11.12 0.44 -13.93
N PHE A 49 -10.69 -0.41 -12.99
CA PHE A 49 -11.06 -0.28 -11.57
C PHE A 49 -9.89 0.19 -10.71
N GLY A 50 -8.67 -0.32 -10.93
CA GLY A 50 -7.50 -0.01 -10.12
C GLY A 50 -6.84 -1.25 -9.52
N VAL A 51 -6.37 -1.13 -8.28
CA VAL A 51 -5.57 -2.16 -7.59
C VAL A 51 -6.30 -2.71 -6.38
N ALA A 52 -6.34 -4.04 -6.23
CA ALA A 52 -6.83 -4.68 -5.02
C ALA A 52 -5.71 -5.52 -4.36
N LEU A 53 -5.54 -5.34 -3.06
CA LEU A 53 -4.58 -6.07 -2.23
C LEU A 53 -5.35 -7.08 -1.38
N LEU A 54 -5.22 -8.37 -1.68
CA LEU A 54 -5.92 -9.45 -1.00
C LEU A 54 -5.01 -10.13 0.03
N GLY A 55 -5.64 -10.67 1.08
CA GLY A 55 -4.95 -11.38 2.17
C GLY A 55 -4.26 -10.44 3.15
N VAL A 56 -4.55 -9.15 3.09
CA VAL A 56 -4.03 -8.15 4.02
C VAL A 56 -5.01 -8.02 5.19
N PRO A 57 -4.59 -8.27 6.44
CA PRO A 57 -5.43 -8.04 7.61
C PRO A 57 -5.93 -6.59 7.68
N GLU A 58 -7.14 -6.37 8.17
CA GLU A 58 -7.77 -5.04 8.18
C GLU A 58 -6.91 -4.01 8.92
N GLU A 59 -6.28 -4.40 10.02
CA GLU A 59 -5.38 -3.56 10.81
C GLU A 59 -4.11 -3.14 10.06
N GLN A 60 -3.75 -3.85 8.99
CA GLN A 60 -2.59 -3.57 8.12
C GLN A 60 -2.99 -2.91 6.80
N GLY A 61 -4.28 -2.74 6.50
CA GLY A 61 -4.75 -2.21 5.22
C GLY A 61 -4.16 -0.84 4.89
N ALA A 62 -4.22 0.11 5.83
CA ALA A 62 -3.65 1.45 5.64
C ALA A 62 -2.12 1.42 5.42
N ALA A 63 -1.41 0.54 6.13
CA ALA A 63 0.03 0.38 5.96
C ALA A 63 0.39 -0.23 4.60
N ALA A 64 -0.40 -1.21 4.13
CA ALA A 64 -0.24 -1.83 2.82
C ALA A 64 -0.46 -0.82 1.69
N GLU A 65 -1.53 -0.01 1.78
CA GLU A 65 -1.76 1.05 0.80
C GLU A 65 -0.63 2.07 0.81
N ALA A 66 -0.22 2.57 1.98
CA ALA A 66 0.87 3.53 2.09
C ALA A 66 2.19 2.98 1.49
N ALA A 67 2.51 1.71 1.76
CA ALA A 67 3.68 1.06 1.20
C ALA A 67 3.59 0.88 -0.34
N LEU A 68 2.38 0.64 -0.87
CA LEU A 68 2.15 0.59 -2.32
C LEU A 68 2.38 1.97 -2.93
N ARG A 69 1.80 3.02 -2.34
CA ARG A 69 1.97 4.40 -2.81
C ARG A 69 3.45 4.80 -2.83
N LEU A 70 4.19 4.49 -1.77
CA LEU A 70 5.63 4.77 -1.70
C LEU A 70 6.41 4.01 -2.79
N ARG A 71 6.05 2.76 -3.06
CA ARG A 71 6.67 1.97 -4.13
C ARG A 71 6.37 2.54 -5.52
N LEU A 72 5.14 2.99 -5.75
CA LEU A 72 4.75 3.64 -7.01
C LEU A 72 5.42 5.00 -7.17
N ASP A 73 5.58 5.76 -6.09
CA ASP A 73 6.33 7.02 -6.10
C ASP A 73 7.80 6.81 -6.49
N ALA A 74 8.45 5.77 -5.95
CA ALA A 74 9.80 5.38 -6.36
C ALA A 74 9.90 4.99 -7.85
N ALA A 75 8.80 4.52 -8.45
CA ALA A 75 8.68 4.26 -9.89
C ALA A 75 8.27 5.50 -10.70
N ARG A 76 8.20 6.68 -10.07
CA ARG A 76 7.74 7.96 -10.64
C ARG A 76 6.32 7.89 -11.22
N PHE A 77 5.47 7.03 -10.65
CA PHE A 77 4.14 6.72 -11.19
C PHE A 77 3.30 7.98 -11.45
N VAL A 78 3.15 8.86 -10.47
CA VAL A 78 2.33 10.08 -10.57
C VAL A 78 2.85 11.06 -11.63
N ALA A 79 4.17 11.05 -11.89
CA ALA A 79 4.77 11.89 -12.93
C ALA A 79 4.50 11.35 -14.35
N ILE A 80 4.20 10.06 -14.49
CA ILE A 80 3.92 9.40 -15.78
C ILE A 80 2.40 9.34 -16.01
N PHE A 81 1.64 8.99 -14.97
CA PHE A 81 0.19 8.82 -14.98
C PHE A 81 -0.42 9.76 -13.93
N PRO A 82 -0.64 11.04 -14.27
CA PRO A 82 -1.32 11.96 -13.36
C PRO A 82 -2.77 11.54 -13.15
N GLY A 83 -3.26 11.76 -11.93
CA GLY A 83 -4.65 11.53 -11.53
C GLY A 83 -4.78 10.57 -10.35
N HIS A 84 -5.93 9.90 -10.25
CA HIS A 84 -6.30 9.06 -9.12
C HIS A 84 -6.28 7.58 -9.49
N LEU A 85 -5.44 6.81 -8.79
CA LEU A 85 -5.43 5.34 -8.82
C LEU A 85 -6.16 4.79 -7.58
N PRO A 86 -7.34 4.17 -7.74
CA PRO A 86 -8.05 3.54 -6.64
C PRO A 86 -7.30 2.30 -6.16
N VAL A 87 -7.19 2.16 -4.83
CA VAL A 87 -6.55 1.02 -4.17
C VAL A 87 -7.48 0.53 -3.08
N VAL A 88 -7.80 -0.76 -3.06
CA VAL A 88 -8.58 -1.41 -2.00
C VAL A 88 -7.77 -2.49 -1.33
N THR A 89 -7.99 -2.71 -0.03
CA THR A 89 -7.41 -3.81 0.74
C THR A 89 -8.54 -4.71 1.23
N LEU A 90 -8.42 -6.02 1.02
CA LEU A 90 -9.41 -7.00 1.46
C LEU A 90 -8.73 -8.08 2.30
N ALA A 91 -9.23 -8.25 3.53
CA ALA A 91 -8.87 -9.35 4.41
C ALA A 91 -9.58 -10.65 3.97
N MET A 92 -9.20 -11.18 2.81
CA MET A 92 -9.66 -12.49 2.33
C MET A 92 -8.48 -13.33 1.84
N MET A 93 -8.51 -14.63 2.10
CA MET A 93 -7.45 -15.53 1.63
C MET A 93 -7.61 -15.87 0.14
N PRO A 94 -6.49 -16.03 -0.60
CA PRO A 94 -6.51 -16.61 -1.95
C PRO A 94 -7.15 -18.00 -1.87
N GLY A 95 -8.28 -18.22 -2.55
CA GLY A 95 -9.04 -19.48 -2.51
C GLY A 95 -10.50 -19.32 -2.08
N GLU A 96 -10.85 -18.23 -1.39
CA GLU A 96 -12.25 -17.88 -1.11
C GLU A 96 -12.92 -17.23 -2.34
N ALA A 97 -12.94 -17.94 -3.47
CA ALA A 97 -13.44 -17.43 -4.74
C ALA A 97 -14.94 -17.09 -4.71
N LEU A 98 -15.70 -17.73 -3.80
CA LEU A 98 -17.14 -17.49 -3.66
C LEU A 98 -17.38 -16.02 -3.26
N ASN A 99 -17.81 -15.22 -4.25
CA ASN A 99 -18.12 -13.78 -4.15
C ASN A 99 -16.96 -12.79 -4.29
N LEU A 100 -15.79 -13.17 -4.82
CA LEU A 100 -14.69 -12.23 -5.05
C LEU A 100 -15.14 -11.01 -5.87
N GLN A 101 -15.82 -11.23 -7.01
CA GLN A 101 -16.31 -10.15 -7.86
C GLN A 101 -17.26 -9.19 -7.12
N ARG A 102 -18.20 -9.72 -6.32
CA ARG A 102 -19.13 -8.89 -5.54
C ARG A 102 -18.41 -8.06 -4.47
N ARG A 103 -17.40 -8.63 -3.81
CA ARG A 103 -16.60 -7.94 -2.79
C ARG A 103 -15.75 -6.83 -3.42
N LEU A 104 -15.11 -7.11 -4.55
CA LEU A 104 -14.35 -6.10 -5.30
C LEU A 104 -15.28 -4.95 -5.73
N ALA A 105 -16.43 -5.27 -6.33
CA ALA A 105 -17.40 -4.24 -6.74
C ALA A 105 -17.85 -3.37 -5.56
N ALA A 106 -18.17 -3.97 -4.41
CA ALA A 106 -18.55 -3.22 -3.21
C ALA A 106 -17.40 -2.35 -2.67
N ALA A 107 -16.17 -2.84 -2.69
CA ALA A 107 -15.00 -2.12 -2.21
C ALA A 107 -14.63 -0.92 -3.10
N PHE A 108 -14.72 -1.06 -4.42
CA PHE A 108 -14.45 0.04 -5.34
C PHE A 108 -15.60 1.06 -5.42
N ALA A 109 -16.84 0.66 -5.14
CA ALA A 109 -18.01 1.55 -5.20
C ALA A 109 -17.95 2.74 -4.23
N VAL A 110 -17.14 2.65 -3.16
CA VAL A 110 -16.97 3.73 -2.18
C VAL A 110 -15.78 4.65 -2.48
N LEU A 111 -14.99 4.34 -3.52
CA LEU A 111 -13.83 5.12 -3.92
C LEU A 111 -14.12 5.99 -5.15
N PRO A 112 -13.38 7.10 -5.33
CA PRO A 112 -13.40 7.81 -6.60
C PRO A 112 -13.00 6.87 -7.76
N PRO A 113 -13.61 7.04 -8.95
CA PRO A 113 -13.25 6.23 -10.12
C PRO A 113 -11.77 6.32 -10.47
N LEU A 114 -11.30 5.36 -11.27
CA LEU A 114 -9.99 5.43 -11.87
C LEU A 114 -9.93 6.59 -12.86
N GLU A 115 -9.05 7.55 -12.59
CA GLU A 115 -8.80 8.69 -13.46
C GLU A 115 -7.30 8.77 -13.68
N LEU A 116 -6.78 8.07 -14.69
CA LEU A 116 -5.38 8.15 -15.08
C LEU A 116 -5.28 8.52 -16.56
N ALA A 117 -4.45 9.52 -16.86
CA ALA A 117 -4.09 9.80 -18.25
C ALA A 117 -3.25 8.65 -18.83
N GLY A 118 -3.40 8.35 -20.12
CA GLY A 118 -2.53 7.37 -20.80
C GLY A 118 -3.07 5.93 -20.89
N GLY A 119 -4.36 5.72 -20.65
CA GLY A 119 -5.02 4.43 -20.88
C GLY A 119 -4.61 3.37 -19.85
N ASP A 120 -4.43 2.12 -20.28
CA ASP A 120 -4.09 0.97 -19.44
C ASP A 120 -2.58 0.76 -19.21
N GLY A 121 -1.72 1.62 -19.79
CA GLY A 121 -0.26 1.53 -19.68
C GLY A 121 0.26 1.55 -18.23
N TRP A 122 -0.52 2.10 -17.30
CA TRP A 122 -0.22 2.10 -15.87
C TRP A 122 -0.13 0.68 -15.29
N VAL A 123 -0.91 -0.28 -15.82
CA VAL A 123 -0.94 -1.68 -15.34
C VAL A 123 0.44 -2.31 -15.45
N ALA A 124 1.13 -2.07 -16.57
CA ALA A 124 2.48 -2.59 -16.79
C ALA A 124 3.50 -1.98 -15.79
N VAL A 125 3.34 -0.70 -15.45
CA VAL A 125 4.22 -0.01 -14.48
C VAL A 125 3.96 -0.49 -13.06
N VAL A 126 2.69 -0.64 -12.65
CA VAL A 126 2.36 -1.22 -11.34
C VAL A 126 2.87 -2.65 -11.24
N ARG A 127 2.62 -3.49 -12.25
CA ARG A 127 3.13 -4.87 -12.29
C ARG A 127 4.65 -4.91 -12.13
N ARG A 128 5.36 -4.07 -12.89
CA ARG A 128 6.83 -3.98 -12.77
C ARG A 128 7.26 -3.51 -11.39
N ALA A 129 6.59 -2.51 -10.82
CA ALA A 129 6.91 -1.99 -9.49
C ALA A 129 6.71 -3.07 -8.41
N MET A 130 5.62 -3.83 -8.47
CA MET A 130 5.31 -4.91 -7.52
C MET A 130 6.30 -6.07 -7.58
N LEU A 131 6.73 -6.45 -8.79
CA LEU A 131 7.71 -7.53 -9.01
C LEU A 131 9.15 -7.07 -8.76
N SER A 132 9.41 -5.76 -8.73
CA SER A 132 10.73 -5.25 -8.45
C SER A 132 11.05 -5.48 -6.97
N ARG A 133 12.21 -6.09 -6.70
CA ARG A 133 12.72 -6.17 -5.34
C ARG A 133 12.82 -4.75 -4.77
N PRO A 134 12.49 -4.55 -3.48
CA PRO A 134 12.75 -3.28 -2.82
C PRO A 134 14.19 -2.85 -3.11
N PRO A 135 14.44 -1.60 -3.53
CA PRO A 135 15.78 -1.08 -3.43
C PRO A 135 16.15 -1.17 -1.96
N MET A 136 17.07 -2.08 -1.64
CA MET A 136 17.67 -2.15 -0.32
C MET A 136 18.28 -0.77 -0.08
N ARG A 137 17.60 0.10 0.69
CA ARG A 137 18.30 1.27 1.22
C ARG A 137 19.32 0.66 2.15
N LEU A 138 20.57 0.59 1.69
CA LEU A 138 21.72 0.50 2.59
C LEU A 138 21.46 1.57 3.64
N ALA A 139 21.16 1.15 4.88
CA ALA A 139 21.14 2.03 6.02
C ALA A 139 22.42 2.84 5.92
N ARG A 140 22.30 4.14 5.68
CA ARG A 140 23.46 5.02 5.52
C ARG A 140 24.22 4.93 6.84
N PRO A 141 25.39 4.25 6.93
CA PRO A 141 26.11 4.18 8.17
C PRO A 141 26.84 5.52 8.27
N GLY A 142 26.23 6.50 8.92
CA GLY A 142 26.86 7.81 9.01
C GLY A 142 25.91 8.93 9.34
N LEU A 143 25.41 8.93 10.58
CA LEU A 143 25.20 10.17 11.35
C LEU A 143 25.08 9.92 12.87
N GLU A 144 25.43 8.72 13.35
CA GLU A 144 25.41 8.39 14.79
C GLU A 144 26.77 7.81 15.25
N ALA A 145 27.87 8.45 14.87
CA ALA A 145 29.21 8.16 15.38
C ALA A 145 30.04 9.43 15.64
N ALA A 146 29.38 10.57 15.88
CA ALA A 146 30.04 11.84 16.21
C ALA A 146 29.81 12.29 17.66
N ASN A 147 29.38 11.39 18.55
CA ASN A 147 29.15 11.73 19.97
C ASN A 147 29.82 10.74 20.96
N LEU A 148 31.04 10.30 20.63
CA LEU A 148 31.97 9.87 21.67
C LEU A 148 32.75 11.11 22.14
N PRO A 149 32.75 11.43 23.45
CA PRO A 149 33.61 12.49 23.98
C PRO A 149 35.07 12.12 23.72
N ARG A 150 35.70 12.81 22.75
CA ARG A 150 37.16 12.81 22.60
C ARG A 150 37.77 13.28 23.91
N ARG A 151 38.56 12.42 24.53
CA ARG A 151 39.49 12.77 25.62
C ARG A 151 40.36 13.95 25.15
N PRO A 152 40.48 15.04 25.92
CA PRO A 152 41.22 16.21 25.48
C PRO A 152 42.73 15.94 25.51
N ALA A 153 43.37 16.01 24.35
CA ALA A 153 44.81 16.23 24.26
C ALA A 153 45.07 17.73 24.39
N THR A 154 45.93 18.07 25.34
CA THR A 154 46.35 19.40 25.70
C THR A 154 47.16 20.07 24.60
N ALA A 155 46.95 21.39 24.49
CA ALA A 155 47.88 22.44 24.08
C ALA A 155 47.78 23.04 22.66
N ALA A 156 47.57 24.36 22.70
CA ALA A 156 48.06 25.42 21.81
C ALA A 156 47.45 25.53 20.40
N ASN A 157 46.62 26.55 20.18
CA ASN A 157 47.11 27.86 19.75
C ASN A 157 45.92 28.82 19.54
N GLN A 158 45.94 29.96 20.22
CA GLN A 158 44.99 31.05 20.03
C GLN A 158 45.47 31.92 18.87
N GLY A 159 44.61 32.12 17.86
CA GLY A 159 44.80 33.09 16.80
C GLY A 159 43.49 33.83 16.54
N HIS A 160 43.44 35.08 16.99
CA HIS A 160 42.36 36.04 16.80
C HIS A 160 42.03 36.30 15.32
N GLY A 161 40.74 36.40 14.97
CA GLY A 161 40.29 36.97 13.70
C GLY A 161 38.77 36.92 13.49
N LEU A 162 38.09 38.05 13.74
CA LEU A 162 36.65 38.27 13.59
C LEU A 162 36.12 37.96 12.19
N ARG A 163 34.89 37.41 12.09
CA ARG A 163 33.79 38.09 11.38
C ARG A 163 32.43 37.42 11.62
N ASN A 164 31.52 38.24 12.14
CA ASN A 164 30.07 38.07 12.21
C ASN A 164 29.49 37.25 11.04
N TRP A 165 28.80 36.17 11.37
CA TRP A 165 27.70 35.69 10.54
C TRP A 165 26.51 35.31 11.42
N VAL A 166 25.58 36.25 11.48
CA VAL A 166 24.28 36.18 12.14
C VAL A 166 23.41 35.22 11.32
N TRP A 167 23.05 34.07 11.88
CA TRP A 167 21.98 33.23 11.34
C TRP A 167 20.72 33.47 12.18
N PRO A 168 19.64 34.03 11.60
CA PRO A 168 18.38 34.10 12.31
C PRO A 168 17.72 32.72 12.37
N MET A 169 17.18 32.45 13.55
CA MET A 169 16.34 31.33 13.92
C MET A 169 14.97 31.36 13.22
N ALA A 170 14.43 30.15 13.07
CA ALA A 170 13.04 29.78 13.26
C ALA A 170 11.96 30.24 12.27
N GLY A 171 11.14 29.26 11.87
CA GLY A 171 9.86 29.47 11.20
C GLY A 171 9.11 28.17 10.91
N VAL A 172 8.66 27.50 11.98
CA VAL A 172 7.69 26.39 12.01
C VAL A 172 6.37 26.81 11.33
N THR A 173 5.74 25.93 10.53
CA THR A 173 4.27 25.86 10.33
C THR A 173 3.87 24.46 9.84
N VAL A 174 3.40 23.58 10.73
CA VAL A 174 1.99 23.29 11.11
C VAL A 174 1.28 22.31 10.16
N ALA A 175 0.92 21.18 10.75
CA ALA A 175 0.09 20.11 10.22
C ALA A 175 -1.38 20.54 10.07
N ALA A 176 -2.09 19.90 9.12
CA ALA A 176 -3.53 19.77 9.17
C ALA A 176 -3.93 18.36 8.73
N VAL A 177 -4.28 17.54 9.73
CA VAL A 177 -4.96 16.26 9.61
C VAL A 177 -6.43 16.54 9.36
N LEU A 178 -7.01 15.95 8.32
CA LEU A 178 -8.46 15.80 8.18
C LEU A 178 -8.77 14.31 8.08
N VAL A 179 -9.03 13.71 9.25
CA VAL A 179 -9.65 12.40 9.40
C VAL A 179 -11.16 12.64 9.40
N GLY A 180 -11.79 12.35 8.25
CA GLY A 180 -13.24 12.33 8.11
C GLY A 180 -13.78 10.97 8.52
N VAL A 181 -14.25 10.88 9.75
CA VAL A 181 -15.07 9.80 10.31
C VAL A 181 -16.41 9.77 9.59
N LEU A 182 -16.81 8.63 9.02
CA LEU A 182 -18.21 8.31 8.72
C LEU A 182 -18.40 6.79 8.60
N LEU A 183 -18.34 6.14 9.76
CA LEU A 183 -18.90 4.81 10.00
C LEU A 183 -20.18 5.00 10.82
N GLY A 184 -21.27 4.43 10.31
CA GLY A 184 -22.46 4.11 11.10
C GLY A 184 -23.70 4.91 10.74
N LEU A 185 -24.55 4.36 9.87
CA LEU A 185 -25.92 3.97 10.27
C LEU A 185 -26.39 2.81 9.39
N ASN A 186 -26.31 1.65 10.03
CA ASN A 186 -27.04 0.42 9.76
C ASN A 186 -28.54 0.67 10.01
N HIS A 187 -29.42 0.39 9.05
CA HIS A 187 -30.64 -0.41 9.27
C HIS A 187 -31.35 -0.78 7.93
N PRO A 188 -32.11 -1.90 7.90
CA PRO A 188 -32.60 -2.56 6.69
C PRO A 188 -34.12 -2.43 6.46
N VAL A 189 -34.59 -3.07 5.37
CA VAL A 189 -35.96 -3.57 5.09
C VAL A 189 -37.00 -2.58 4.57
N GLY A 190 -37.56 -2.94 3.41
CA GLY A 190 -38.79 -2.39 2.83
C GLY A 190 -38.99 -2.87 1.39
N GLN A 191 -39.38 -4.12 1.20
CA GLN A 191 -39.91 -4.62 -0.08
C GLN A 191 -41.29 -3.99 -0.33
N ASP A 192 -41.43 -3.14 -1.32
CA ASP A 192 -42.73 -2.81 -1.93
C ASP A 192 -42.94 -3.72 -3.15
N SER A 193 -43.82 -4.71 -2.98
CA SER A 193 -44.39 -5.48 -4.09
C SER A 193 -45.62 -4.73 -4.63
N PRO A 194 -45.76 -4.54 -5.95
CA PRO A 194 -46.98 -3.96 -6.51
C PRO A 194 -48.11 -5.00 -6.58
N ALA A 195 -49.24 -4.72 -5.93
CA ALA A 195 -50.49 -5.45 -6.13
C ALA A 195 -51.28 -4.85 -7.30
N LEU A 196 -51.73 -5.75 -8.18
CA LEU A 196 -52.50 -5.53 -9.40
C LEU A 196 -53.97 -5.15 -9.08
N PRO A 197 -54.64 -4.31 -9.89
CA PRO A 197 -56.04 -3.92 -9.69
C PRO A 197 -57.06 -5.02 -10.07
N PRO A 198 -58.31 -4.93 -9.58
CA PRO A 198 -59.43 -5.79 -10.01
C PRO A 198 -59.96 -5.44 -11.41
#